data_AF-T1JJT5-F1
#
_entry.id   AF-T1JJT5-F1
#
_cell.length_a   1.000
_cell.length_b   1.000
_cell.length_c   1.000
_cell.angle_alpha   90.00
_cell.angle_beta   90.00
_cell.angle_gamma   90.00
#
_symmetry.space_group_name_H-M   'P 1'
#
loop_
_entity.id
_entity.type
_entity.pdbx_description
1 polymer ?
#
loop_
_entity_poly.entity_id
_entity_poly.type
_entity_poly.pdbx_seq_one_letter_code
_entity_poly.pdbx_strand_id
1 'polypeptide(L)'
;MITYMNKILDKTRHSNKSLQEVQETVGWVVKEHVDALVKYIFPISEIRPNKSEPDSGAEDTVTALAEASRTTYVHGRWVYADNVCDVQYQIVESFLPASGDYSDYSIWVSTTKDAVPAVELAHKNPAYAITAGLTYTTQLICVLSFFMDLNLPHELNYSDFCSHELNRDRFVQKVAKMNANVLHLCFHHGVNPDKLHPRQTIRNLLHLLNSENYNPQRLGLYRIETNQLNSMEESLRSDLNISVSDEDEDEENDFIGEWEKVHSVSCEDTQIPSRGLSATTAVQYNTLFRQNTHPPHAHATASATGGLVSSAMGAVTSWWKALGK
;
A
#
# COMPACT_ATOMS: atom_id res chain seq x y z
N MET A 1 -3.84 61.27 12.11
CA MET A 1 -4.47 60.13 11.39
C MET A 1 -3.48 59.41 10.47
N ILE A 2 -2.79 60.12 9.56
CA ILE A 2 -1.80 59.54 8.62
C ILE A 2 -0.64 58.81 9.33
N THR A 3 -0.03 59.41 10.35
CA THR A 3 1.07 58.78 11.12
C THR A 3 0.65 57.49 11.83
N TYR A 4 -0.61 57.40 12.26
CA TYR A 4 -1.16 56.20 12.91
C TYR A 4 -1.39 55.07 11.90
N MET A 5 -1.90 55.39 10.71
CA MET A 5 -2.05 54.39 9.64
C MET A 5 -0.70 53.83 9.17
N ASN A 6 0.31 54.69 9.01
CA ASN A 6 1.66 54.23 8.63
C ASN A 6 2.25 53.28 9.68
N LYS A 7 2.08 53.58 10.97
CA LYS A 7 2.53 52.71 12.06
C LYS A 7 1.83 51.33 12.04
N ILE A 8 0.55 51.28 11.68
CA ILE A 8 -0.17 50.00 11.51
C ILE A 8 0.37 49.23 10.32
N LEU A 9 0.55 49.88 9.16
CA LEU A 9 1.09 49.25 7.96
C LEU A 9 2.48 48.66 8.18
N ASP A 10 3.36 49.40 8.85
CA ASP A 10 4.72 48.94 9.16
C ASP A 10 4.68 47.75 10.13
N LYS A 11 3.80 47.78 11.14
CA LYS A 11 3.60 46.63 12.05
C LYS A 11 3.09 45.40 11.30
N THR A 12 2.12 45.56 10.39
CA THR A 12 1.59 44.45 9.59
C THR A 12 2.65 43.89 8.64
N ARG A 13 3.45 44.74 7.99
CA ARG A 13 4.55 44.30 7.12
C ARG A 13 5.61 43.51 7.89
N HIS A 14 5.98 43.98 9.08
CA HIS A 14 6.95 43.28 9.92
C HIS A 14 6.41 41.92 10.39
N SER A 15 5.15 41.88 10.82
CA SER A 15 4.47 40.64 11.21
C SER A 15 4.36 39.64 10.05
N ASN A 16 4.05 40.09 8.84
CA ASN A 16 3.99 39.23 7.66
C ASN A 16 5.37 38.68 7.31
N LYS A 17 6.42 39.50 7.43
CA LYS A 17 7.78 39.03 7.19
C LYS A 17 8.19 37.97 8.20
N SER A 18 7.92 38.16 9.50
CA SER A 18 8.21 37.15 10.51
C SER A 18 7.41 35.87 10.30
N LEU A 19 6.15 35.96 9.87
CA LEU A 19 5.34 34.79 9.53
C LEU A 19 5.93 34.01 8.36
N GLN A 20 6.40 34.71 7.33
CA GLN A 20 7.05 34.09 6.18
C GLN A 20 8.34 33.37 6.57
N GLU A 21 9.18 33.97 7.42
CA GLU A 21 10.41 33.36 7.92
C GLU A 21 10.12 32.08 8.74
N VAL A 22 9.08 32.10 9.59
CA VAL A 22 8.65 30.93 10.35
C VAL A 22 8.10 29.84 9.42
N GLN A 23 7.26 30.21 8.46
CA GLN A 23 6.67 29.27 7.51
C GLN A 23 7.73 28.58 6.64
N GLU A 24 8.74 29.33 6.19
CA GLU A 24 9.88 28.76 5.49
C GLU A 24 10.64 27.76 6.35
N THR A 25 10.89 28.10 7.61
CA THR A 25 11.58 27.22 8.57
C THR A 25 10.80 25.92 8.79
N VAL A 26 9.49 26.03 9.03
CA VAL A 26 8.59 24.86 9.18
C VAL A 26 8.63 24.00 7.92
N GLY A 27 8.62 24.61 6.74
CA GLY A 27 8.65 23.83 5.50
C GLY A 27 9.93 23.05 5.28
N TRP A 28 11.09 23.58 5.66
CA TRP A 28 12.31 22.79 5.63
C TRP A 28 12.26 21.60 6.59
N VAL A 29 11.74 21.80 7.80
CA VAL A 29 11.57 20.72 8.78
C VAL A 29 10.60 19.66 8.29
N VAL A 30 9.48 20.05 7.68
CA VAL A 30 8.52 19.12 7.07
C VAL A 30 9.19 18.31 5.96
N LYS A 31 9.94 18.97 5.07
CA LYS A 31 10.67 18.27 3.99
C LYS A 31 11.65 17.24 4.53
N GLU A 32 12.42 17.60 5.56
CA GLU A 32 13.37 16.69 6.21
C GLU A 32 12.66 15.46 6.80
N HIS A 33 11.54 15.66 7.49
CA HIS A 33 10.75 14.57 8.04
C HIS A 33 10.14 13.68 6.95
N VAL A 34 9.61 14.27 5.87
CA VAL A 34 9.09 13.53 4.71
C VAL A 34 10.20 12.70 4.05
N ASP A 35 11.40 13.25 3.90
CA ASP A 35 12.53 12.53 3.34
C ASP A 35 12.99 11.38 4.24
N ALA A 36 13.04 11.60 5.56
CA ALA A 36 13.35 10.55 6.52
C ALA A 36 12.28 9.44 6.52
N LEU A 37 11.00 9.82 6.45
CA LEU A 37 9.86 8.92 6.41
C LEU A 37 9.96 7.97 5.21
N VAL A 38 10.16 8.52 4.01
CA VAL A 38 10.28 7.71 2.78
C VAL A 38 11.58 6.91 2.78
N LYS A 39 12.68 7.47 3.28
CA LYS A 39 13.96 6.75 3.27
C LYS A 39 14.00 5.55 4.21
N TYR A 40 13.41 5.66 5.39
CA TYR A 40 13.60 4.68 6.46
C TYR A 40 12.36 3.85 6.80
N ILE A 41 11.15 4.37 6.59
CA ILE A 41 9.90 3.71 6.99
C ILE A 41 9.15 3.19 5.76
N PHE A 42 9.03 4.02 4.73
CA PHE A 42 8.32 3.68 3.50
C PHE A 42 9.23 3.82 2.28
N PRO A 43 10.30 3.01 2.16
CA PRO A 43 11.15 3.04 0.97
C PRO A 43 10.32 2.70 -0.27
N ILE A 44 10.38 3.57 -1.28
CA ILE A 44 9.74 3.36 -2.58
C ILE A 44 10.84 3.29 -3.64
N SER A 45 10.83 2.24 -4.45
CA SER A 45 11.76 2.07 -5.57
C SER A 45 11.01 1.68 -6.85
N GLU A 46 11.52 2.15 -7.99
CA GLU A 46 11.05 1.73 -9.31
C GLU A 46 11.84 0.51 -9.75
N ILE A 47 11.12 -0.58 -10.02
CA ILE A 47 11.68 -1.84 -10.49
C ILE A 47 11.33 -1.98 -11.96
N ARG A 48 12.39 -1.99 -12.77
CA ARG A 48 12.29 -2.28 -14.20
C ARG A 48 12.74 -3.72 -14.42
N PRO A 49 11.93 -4.58 -15.07
CA PRO A 49 12.36 -5.91 -15.41
C PRO A 49 13.60 -5.77 -16.29
N ASN A 50 14.66 -6.43 -15.85
CA ASN A 50 15.93 -6.40 -16.54
C ASN A 50 15.66 -6.93 -17.96
N LYS A 51 15.85 -6.09 -18.98
CA LYS A 51 16.08 -6.59 -20.33
C LYS A 51 17.42 -7.31 -20.25
N SER A 52 17.40 -8.61 -19.94
CA SER A 52 18.59 -9.44 -20.04
C SER A 52 19.12 -9.27 -21.47
N GLU A 53 20.26 -8.61 -21.61
CA GLU A 53 21.01 -8.57 -22.87
C GLU A 53 21.24 -10.03 -23.27
N PRO A 54 20.75 -10.46 -24.45
CA PRO A 54 20.82 -11.86 -24.82
C PRO A 54 22.25 -12.22 -25.21
N ASP A 55 22.77 -13.25 -24.56
CA ASP A 55 23.99 -13.93 -24.95
C ASP A 55 23.80 -14.54 -26.34
N SER A 56 24.80 -14.34 -27.20
CA SER A 56 24.74 -14.53 -28.65
C SER A 56 24.44 -15.97 -29.05
N GLY A 57 23.28 -16.22 -29.69
CA GLY A 57 23.02 -17.44 -30.47
C GLY A 57 21.63 -18.09 -30.33
N ALA A 58 20.82 -17.71 -29.34
CA ALA A 58 19.46 -18.25 -29.14
C ALA A 58 18.34 -17.19 -29.26
N GLU A 59 18.68 -15.97 -29.71
CA GLU A 59 17.78 -14.80 -29.76
C GLU A 59 16.51 -15.03 -30.58
N ASP A 60 16.60 -15.63 -31.77
CA ASP A 60 15.50 -15.54 -32.73
C ASP A 60 14.19 -16.17 -32.25
N THR A 61 14.24 -17.26 -31.46
CA THR A 61 13.02 -17.94 -30.99
C THR A 61 12.48 -17.36 -29.69
N VAL A 62 13.35 -16.99 -28.76
CA VAL A 62 12.96 -16.39 -27.47
C VAL A 62 12.48 -14.95 -27.67
N THR A 63 13.16 -14.18 -28.53
CA THR A 63 12.73 -12.83 -28.91
C THR A 63 11.43 -12.89 -29.71
N ALA A 64 11.27 -13.81 -30.66
CA ALA A 64 9.99 -13.97 -31.37
C ALA A 64 8.85 -14.42 -30.46
N LEU A 65 9.09 -15.29 -29.47
CA LEU A 65 8.09 -15.68 -28.48
C LEU A 65 7.72 -14.51 -27.56
N ALA A 66 8.71 -13.74 -27.09
CA ALA A 66 8.48 -12.55 -26.28
C ALA A 66 7.72 -11.47 -27.08
N GLU A 67 8.06 -11.28 -28.36
CA GLU A 67 7.36 -10.36 -29.26
C GLU A 67 5.94 -10.84 -29.56
N ALA A 68 5.73 -12.13 -29.83
CA ALA A 68 4.41 -12.72 -30.04
C ALA A 68 3.52 -12.60 -28.79
N SER A 69 4.07 -12.82 -27.59
CA SER A 69 3.34 -12.62 -26.33
C SER A 69 2.97 -11.15 -26.06
N ARG A 70 3.64 -10.20 -26.72
CA ARG A 70 3.38 -8.76 -26.64
C ARG A 70 2.42 -8.30 -27.73
N THR A 71 1.85 -9.18 -28.55
CA THR A 71 0.87 -8.81 -29.58
C THR A 71 -0.50 -9.38 -29.25
N THR A 72 -1.49 -8.49 -29.13
CA THR A 72 -2.89 -8.88 -28.91
C THR A 72 -3.70 -8.50 -30.16
N TYR A 73 -4.53 -9.44 -30.61
CA TYR A 73 -5.39 -9.21 -31.76
C TYR A 73 -6.69 -8.52 -31.32
N VAL A 74 -6.88 -7.27 -31.74
CA VAL A 74 -8.04 -6.45 -31.36
C VAL A 74 -8.68 -5.89 -32.63
N HIS A 75 -9.92 -6.30 -32.92
CA HIS A 75 -10.72 -5.78 -34.04
C HIS A 75 -10.03 -5.84 -35.42
N GLY A 76 -9.49 -6.99 -35.80
CA GLY A 76 -8.96 -7.17 -37.16
C GLY A 76 -7.49 -6.78 -37.32
N ARG A 77 -6.85 -6.24 -36.28
CA ARG A 77 -5.44 -5.78 -36.31
C ARG A 77 -4.64 -6.34 -35.14
N TRP A 78 -3.38 -6.70 -35.40
CA TRP A 78 -2.40 -6.98 -34.36
C TRP A 78 -1.94 -5.66 -33.74
N VAL A 79 -2.13 -5.52 -32.43
CA VAL A 79 -1.68 -4.36 -31.67
C VAL A 79 -0.62 -4.84 -30.70
N TYR A 80 0.53 -4.16 -30.67
CA TYR A 80 1.49 -4.37 -29.58
C TYR A 80 0.81 -3.94 -28.28
N ALA A 81 0.72 -4.84 -27.32
CA ALA A 81 0.50 -4.48 -25.93
C ALA A 81 1.68 -3.59 -25.54
N ASP A 82 1.44 -2.28 -25.58
CA ASP A 82 2.46 -1.27 -25.33
C ASP A 82 3.18 -1.58 -24.02
N ASN A 83 4.50 -1.33 -23.98
CA ASN A 83 5.45 -1.63 -22.87
C ASN A 83 5.13 -0.91 -21.54
N VAL A 84 3.87 -0.57 -21.26
CA VAL A 84 3.41 0.01 -20.00
C VAL A 84 3.29 -1.07 -18.90
N CYS A 85 3.27 -2.36 -19.26
CA CYS A 85 3.10 -3.47 -18.31
C CYS A 85 4.34 -3.90 -17.51
N ASP A 86 5.52 -3.33 -17.77
CA ASP A 86 6.75 -3.86 -17.17
C ASP A 86 7.22 -3.09 -15.93
N VAL A 87 6.89 -1.81 -15.77
CA VAL A 87 7.37 -1.06 -14.60
C VAL A 87 6.52 -1.41 -13.38
N GLN A 88 7.17 -1.83 -12.30
CA GLN A 88 6.57 -2.04 -11.00
C GLN A 88 7.19 -1.09 -9.99
N TYR A 89 6.44 -0.71 -8.98
CA TYR A 89 6.97 -0.02 -7.82
C TYR A 89 7.00 -0.97 -6.64
N GLN A 90 8.11 -0.97 -5.91
CA GLN A 90 8.19 -1.64 -4.64
C GLN A 90 8.10 -0.61 -3.53
N ILE A 91 7.08 -0.74 -2.68
CA ILE A 91 6.93 0.00 -1.44
C ILE A 91 7.18 -0.97 -0.27
N VAL A 92 8.18 -0.65 0.54
CA VAL A 92 8.70 -1.57 1.58
C VAL A 92 9.18 -2.87 0.92
N GLU A 93 8.41 -3.95 1.02
CA GLU A 93 8.70 -5.25 0.40
C GLU A 93 7.64 -5.66 -0.64
N SER A 94 6.59 -4.84 -0.80
CA SER A 94 5.45 -5.18 -1.65
C SER A 94 5.48 -4.51 -3.01
N PHE A 95 5.00 -5.22 -4.03
CA PHE A 95 5.06 -4.80 -5.43
C PHE A 95 3.69 -4.33 -5.90
N LEU A 96 3.66 -3.16 -6.53
CA LEU A 96 2.47 -2.58 -7.15
C LEU A 96 2.74 -2.27 -8.62
N PRO A 97 1.78 -2.55 -9.52
CA PRO A 97 1.92 -2.21 -10.93
C PRO A 97 1.94 -0.69 -11.14
N ALA A 98 2.87 -0.18 -11.95
CA ALA A 98 2.97 1.26 -12.21
C ALA A 98 1.78 1.84 -12.97
N SER A 99 1.02 0.99 -13.68
CA SER A 99 -0.23 1.35 -14.35
C SER A 99 -1.33 1.77 -13.37
N GLY A 100 -1.27 1.29 -12.12
CA GLY A 100 -2.37 1.38 -11.16
C GLY A 100 -3.56 0.46 -11.47
N ASP A 101 -3.37 -0.51 -12.36
CA ASP A 101 -4.33 -1.57 -12.60
C ASP A 101 -4.14 -2.69 -11.57
N TYR A 102 -5.03 -2.74 -10.58
CA TYR A 102 -5.02 -3.74 -9.52
C TYR A 102 -6.03 -4.87 -9.75
N SER A 103 -6.43 -5.12 -11.00
CA SER A 103 -7.46 -6.11 -11.35
C SER A 103 -7.12 -7.55 -10.93
N ASP A 104 -5.83 -7.89 -10.79
CA ASP A 104 -5.37 -9.18 -10.26
C ASP A 104 -5.97 -9.50 -8.89
N TYR A 105 -6.19 -8.50 -8.04
CA TYR A 105 -6.91 -8.68 -6.77
C TYR A 105 -8.34 -9.15 -7.00
N SER A 106 -9.07 -8.48 -7.90
CA SER A 106 -10.47 -8.82 -8.20
C SER A 106 -10.62 -10.21 -8.83
N ILE A 107 -9.69 -10.58 -9.70
CA ILE A 107 -9.63 -11.91 -10.32
C ILE A 107 -9.42 -12.97 -9.23
N TRP A 108 -8.48 -12.72 -8.31
CA TRP A 108 -8.20 -13.63 -7.20
C TRP A 108 -9.42 -13.81 -6.28
N VAL A 109 -10.09 -12.73 -5.88
CA VAL A 109 -11.31 -12.80 -5.04
C VAL A 109 -12.39 -13.64 -5.74
N SER A 110 -12.60 -13.42 -7.04
CA SER A 110 -13.62 -14.18 -7.79
C SER A 110 -13.29 -15.66 -7.94
N THR A 111 -12.01 -16.02 -8.02
CA THR A 111 -11.56 -17.41 -8.19
C THR A 111 -11.53 -18.18 -6.86
N THR A 112 -11.23 -17.49 -5.76
CA THR A 112 -11.10 -18.10 -4.43
C THR A 112 -12.46 -18.32 -3.76
N LYS A 113 -13.48 -17.53 -4.09
CA LYS A 113 -14.85 -17.67 -3.57
C LYS A 113 -15.47 -19.05 -3.82
N ASP A 114 -15.06 -19.74 -4.89
CA ASP A 114 -15.59 -21.05 -5.28
C ASP A 114 -14.59 -22.22 -5.06
N ALA A 115 -13.38 -21.95 -4.53
CA ALA A 115 -12.31 -22.94 -4.43
C ALA A 115 -12.01 -23.33 -2.97
N VAL A 116 -11.74 -24.63 -2.72
CA VAL A 116 -11.23 -25.10 -1.42
C VAL A 116 -9.76 -24.66 -1.31
N PRO A 117 -9.36 -23.89 -0.28
CA PRO A 117 -8.04 -23.30 -0.20
C PRO A 117 -6.96 -24.37 -0.05
N ALA A 118 -6.16 -24.58 -1.10
CA ALA A 118 -4.92 -25.32 -1.01
C ALA A 118 -3.86 -24.39 -0.36
N VAL A 119 -3.58 -24.62 0.92
CA VAL A 119 -2.67 -23.85 1.79
C VAL A 119 -1.27 -23.61 1.17
N GLU A 120 -0.86 -24.41 0.19
CA GLU A 120 0.48 -24.33 -0.42
C GLU A 120 0.65 -23.24 -1.50
N LEU A 121 -0.44 -22.66 -2.06
CA LEU A 121 -0.33 -21.60 -3.09
C LEU A 121 -0.37 -20.16 -2.53
N ALA A 122 -0.70 -19.99 -1.24
CA ALA A 122 -0.96 -18.66 -0.63
C ALA A 122 0.26 -17.72 -0.65
N HIS A 123 1.49 -18.26 -0.60
CA HIS A 123 2.73 -17.47 -0.45
C HIS A 123 3.20 -16.78 -1.75
N LYS A 124 2.52 -16.99 -2.89
CA LYS A 124 2.83 -16.33 -4.17
C LYS A 124 1.60 -15.67 -4.80
N ASN A 125 0.59 -15.37 -3.98
CA ASN A 125 -0.62 -14.76 -4.48
C ASN A 125 -0.39 -13.24 -4.70
N PRO A 126 -0.51 -12.73 -5.95
CA PRO A 126 -0.33 -11.31 -6.25
C PRO A 126 -1.34 -10.43 -5.51
N ALA A 127 -2.51 -10.96 -5.13
CA ALA A 127 -3.51 -10.20 -4.38
C ALA A 127 -2.99 -9.74 -3.01
N TYR A 128 -2.20 -10.55 -2.29
CA TYR A 128 -1.61 -10.16 -1.00
C TYR A 128 -0.53 -9.10 -1.17
N ALA A 129 0.25 -9.15 -2.24
CA ALA A 129 1.21 -8.09 -2.55
C ALA A 129 0.48 -6.78 -2.87
N ILE A 130 -0.60 -6.84 -3.66
CA ILE A 130 -1.43 -5.68 -3.95
C ILE A 130 -2.00 -5.07 -2.66
N THR A 131 -2.68 -5.87 -1.83
CA THR A 131 -3.28 -5.34 -0.59
C THR A 131 -2.24 -4.79 0.37
N ALA A 132 -1.13 -5.51 0.62
CA ALA A 132 -0.05 -5.02 1.47
C ALA A 132 0.56 -3.71 0.93
N GLY A 133 0.78 -3.62 -0.38
CA GLY A 133 1.29 -2.41 -1.02
C GLY A 133 0.34 -1.23 -0.87
N LEU A 134 -0.96 -1.45 -1.08
CA LEU A 134 -2.00 -0.43 -0.91
C LEU A 134 -2.16 -0.01 0.56
N THR A 135 -2.01 -0.92 1.52
CA THR A 135 -1.98 -0.61 2.95
C THR A 135 -0.80 0.30 3.29
N TYR A 136 0.44 -0.05 2.90
CA TYR A 136 1.61 0.80 3.13
C TYR A 136 1.48 2.17 2.45
N THR A 137 0.91 2.19 1.23
CA THR A 137 0.64 3.43 0.51
C THR A 137 -0.36 4.31 1.25
N THR A 138 -1.44 3.72 1.77
CA THR A 138 -2.44 4.44 2.58
C THR A 138 -1.82 5.00 3.86
N GLN A 139 -1.02 4.20 4.57
CA GLN A 139 -0.29 4.66 5.76
C GLN A 139 0.60 5.86 5.44
N LEU A 140 1.38 5.77 4.35
CA LEU A 140 2.22 6.87 3.90
C LEU A 140 1.38 8.12 3.61
N ILE A 141 0.27 8.01 2.87
CA ILE A 141 -0.63 9.13 2.55
C ILE A 141 -1.15 9.81 3.83
N CYS A 142 -1.60 9.03 4.83
CA CYS A 142 -2.09 9.56 6.11
C CYS A 142 -0.98 10.31 6.89
N VAL A 143 0.24 9.77 6.91
CA VAL A 143 1.37 10.42 7.60
C VAL A 143 1.83 11.66 6.83
N LEU A 144 1.82 11.63 5.50
CA LEU A 144 2.12 12.79 4.67
C LEU A 144 1.10 13.91 4.90
N SER A 145 -0.19 13.61 4.94
CA SER A 145 -1.22 14.62 5.21
C SER A 145 -1.05 15.26 6.59
N PHE A 146 -0.62 14.48 7.59
CA PHE A 146 -0.25 15.01 8.91
C PHE A 146 0.95 15.96 8.85
N PHE A 147 2.06 15.55 8.25
CA PHE A 147 3.26 16.41 8.16
C PHE A 147 3.02 17.67 7.32
N MET A 148 2.15 17.58 6.32
CA MET A 148 1.84 18.67 5.41
C MET A 148 0.68 19.56 5.90
N ASP A 149 0.07 19.23 7.05
CA ASP A 149 -1.09 19.91 7.65
C ASP A 149 -2.29 20.01 6.69
N LEU A 150 -2.66 18.88 6.08
CA LEU A 150 -3.73 18.80 5.08
C LEU A 150 -4.86 17.88 5.49
N ASN A 151 -6.08 18.36 5.29
CA ASN A 151 -7.28 17.53 5.33
C ASN A 151 -7.49 16.89 3.96
N LEU A 152 -7.57 15.56 3.93
CA LEU A 152 -7.85 14.81 2.70
C LEU A 152 -9.36 14.82 2.40
N PRO A 153 -9.75 14.85 1.12
CA PRO A 153 -11.17 14.90 0.73
C PRO A 153 -11.92 13.59 1.02
N HIS A 154 -11.21 12.46 1.04
CA HIS A 154 -11.80 11.16 1.36
C HIS A 154 -11.15 10.54 2.58
N GLU A 155 -11.99 10.05 3.50
CA GLU A 155 -11.54 9.24 4.62
C GLU A 155 -11.14 7.84 4.13
N LEU A 156 -9.94 7.42 4.52
CA LEU A 156 -9.40 6.11 4.26
C LEU A 156 -8.60 5.65 5.47
N ASN A 157 -8.85 4.41 5.88
CA ASN A 157 -8.08 3.75 6.91
C ASN A 157 -7.08 2.80 6.25
N TYR A 158 -5.87 2.68 6.78
CA TYR A 158 -4.92 1.68 6.29
C TYR A 158 -5.43 0.25 6.45
N SER A 159 -6.30 0.01 7.44
CA SER A 159 -6.94 -1.27 7.69
C SER A 159 -7.92 -1.67 6.57
N ASP A 160 -8.40 -0.69 5.78
CA ASP A 160 -9.37 -0.93 4.70
C ASP A 160 -8.90 -1.99 3.71
N PHE A 161 -7.59 -2.08 3.44
CA PHE A 161 -7.05 -3.03 2.47
C PHE A 161 -6.55 -4.35 3.09
N CYS A 162 -6.38 -4.43 4.41
CA CYS A 162 -5.74 -5.59 5.05
C CYS A 162 -6.56 -6.27 6.15
N SER A 163 -7.71 -5.73 6.58
CA SER A 163 -8.52 -6.33 7.64
C SER A 163 -9.28 -7.58 7.19
N HIS A 164 -9.91 -7.53 6.02
CA HIS A 164 -10.71 -8.62 5.48
C HIS A 164 -10.68 -8.61 3.95
N GLU A 165 -11.11 -9.70 3.32
CA GLU A 165 -11.23 -9.78 1.87
C GLU A 165 -12.36 -8.85 1.40
N LEU A 166 -11.99 -7.75 0.72
CA LEU A 166 -12.93 -6.84 0.09
C LEU A 166 -13.52 -7.47 -1.18
N ASN A 167 -14.83 -7.28 -1.37
CA ASN A 167 -15.45 -7.52 -2.68
C ASN A 167 -14.91 -6.52 -3.73
N ARG A 168 -15.11 -6.84 -5.02
CA ARG A 168 -14.59 -6.06 -6.15
C ARG A 168 -14.98 -4.57 -6.07
N ASP A 169 -16.24 -4.31 -5.77
CA ASP A 169 -16.83 -2.97 -5.82
C ASP A 169 -16.30 -2.08 -4.68
N ARG A 170 -16.22 -2.60 -3.45
CA ARG A 170 -15.59 -1.92 -2.31
C ARG A 170 -14.10 -1.66 -2.57
N PHE A 171 -13.39 -2.65 -3.10
CA PHE A 171 -11.97 -2.50 -3.42
C PHE A 171 -11.73 -1.38 -4.45
N VAL A 172 -12.48 -1.38 -5.56
CA VAL A 172 -12.39 -0.34 -6.59
C VAL A 172 -12.69 1.04 -6.01
N GLN A 173 -13.74 1.16 -5.18
CA GLN A 173 -14.09 2.43 -4.53
C GLN A 173 -12.98 2.93 -3.58
N LYS A 174 -12.42 2.06 -2.74
CA LYS A 174 -11.35 2.43 -1.80
C LYS A 174 -10.08 2.85 -2.55
N VAL A 175 -9.72 2.17 -3.65
CA VAL A 175 -8.61 2.58 -4.54
C VAL A 175 -8.90 3.95 -5.16
N ALA A 176 -10.13 4.21 -5.62
CA ALA A 176 -10.50 5.50 -6.20
C ALA A 176 -10.39 6.65 -5.19
N LYS A 177 -10.86 6.45 -3.95
CA LYS A 177 -10.67 7.39 -2.83
C LYS A 177 -9.18 7.68 -2.59
N MET A 178 -8.34 6.65 -2.63
CA MET A 178 -6.90 6.79 -2.39
C MET A 178 -6.25 7.62 -3.50
N ASN A 179 -6.59 7.33 -4.74
CA ASN A 179 -6.13 8.08 -5.91
C ASN A 179 -6.54 9.56 -5.85
N ALA A 180 -7.78 9.85 -5.47
CA ALA A 180 -8.25 11.22 -5.29
C ALA A 180 -7.49 11.96 -4.17
N ASN A 181 -7.22 11.29 -3.04
CA ASN A 181 -6.39 11.85 -1.97
C ASN A 181 -4.96 12.16 -2.43
N VAL A 182 -4.33 11.27 -3.19
CA VAL A 182 -2.99 11.50 -3.76
C VAL A 182 -3.00 12.71 -4.69
N LEU A 183 -3.99 12.82 -5.58
CA LEU A 183 -4.13 13.99 -6.45
C LEU A 183 -4.27 15.26 -5.62
N HIS A 184 -5.12 15.25 -4.60
CA HIS A 184 -5.30 16.39 -3.70
C HIS A 184 -3.96 16.84 -3.08
N LEU A 185 -3.14 15.90 -2.58
CA LEU A 185 -1.80 16.19 -2.08
C LEU A 185 -0.89 16.79 -3.16
N CYS A 186 -0.86 16.20 -4.35
CA CYS A 186 -0.04 16.67 -5.47
C CYS A 186 -0.40 18.10 -5.89
N PHE A 187 -1.69 18.40 -6.02
CA PHE A 187 -2.16 19.74 -6.39
C PHE A 187 -1.89 20.76 -5.29
N HIS A 188 -2.08 20.40 -4.02
CA HIS A 188 -1.76 21.29 -2.91
C HIS A 188 -0.28 21.70 -2.90
N HIS A 189 0.61 20.76 -3.23
CA HIS A 189 2.06 21.01 -3.28
C HIS A 189 2.55 21.58 -4.61
N GLY A 190 1.66 21.86 -5.56
CA GLY A 190 1.99 22.46 -6.84
C GLY A 190 2.78 21.55 -7.79
N VAL A 191 2.57 20.22 -7.70
CA VAL A 191 3.10 19.28 -8.69
C VAL A 191 2.48 19.61 -10.05
N ASN A 192 3.29 19.63 -11.12
CA ASN A 192 2.80 19.93 -12.46
C ASN A 192 1.69 18.93 -12.88
N PRO A 193 0.46 19.39 -13.15
CA PRO A 193 -0.66 18.55 -13.57
C PRO A 193 -0.39 17.71 -14.81
N ASP A 194 0.45 18.17 -15.74
CA ASP A 194 0.80 17.44 -16.96
C ASP A 194 1.54 16.11 -16.68
N LYS A 195 2.13 15.99 -15.48
CA LYS A 195 2.84 14.77 -15.03
C LYS A 195 1.93 13.80 -14.28
N LEU A 196 0.74 14.25 -13.88
CA LEU A 196 -0.16 13.49 -13.02
C LEU A 196 -1.13 12.65 -13.86
N HIS A 197 -1.45 11.46 -13.37
CA HIS A 197 -2.47 10.61 -13.97
C HIS A 197 -3.42 10.06 -12.91
N PRO A 198 -4.76 10.14 -13.08
CA PRO A 198 -5.69 9.86 -11.99
C PRO A 198 -5.57 8.46 -11.36
N ARG A 199 -5.15 7.47 -12.14
CA ARG A 199 -5.03 6.08 -11.68
C ARG A 199 -3.62 5.64 -11.30
N GLN A 200 -2.58 6.43 -11.56
CA GLN A 200 -1.18 6.03 -11.31
C GLN A 200 -0.73 6.45 -9.90
N THR A 201 -1.25 5.76 -8.88
CA THR A 201 -1.10 6.11 -7.46
C THR A 201 0.34 6.41 -7.06
N ILE A 202 1.23 5.41 -7.20
CA ILE A 202 2.62 5.51 -6.73
C ILE A 202 3.43 6.50 -7.57
N ARG A 203 3.17 6.57 -8.87
CA ARG A 203 3.86 7.53 -9.75
C ARG A 203 3.56 8.97 -9.34
N ASN A 204 2.30 9.28 -9.04
CA ASN A 204 1.92 10.60 -8.56
C ASN A 204 2.57 10.93 -7.22
N LEU A 205 2.61 9.97 -6.28
CA LEU A 205 3.34 10.11 -5.03
C LEU A 205 4.83 10.38 -5.25
N LEU A 206 5.48 9.68 -6.17
CA LEU A 206 6.88 9.93 -6.50
C LEU A 206 7.09 11.33 -7.09
N HIS A 207 6.13 11.86 -7.87
CA HIS A 207 6.19 13.25 -8.34
C HIS A 207 6.04 14.27 -7.20
N LEU A 208 5.25 13.97 -6.18
CA LEU A 208 5.13 14.77 -4.95
C LEU A 208 6.44 14.74 -4.15
N LEU A 209 7.00 13.55 -3.91
CA LEU A 209 8.16 13.33 -3.06
C LEU A 209 9.47 13.83 -3.69
N ASN A 210 9.64 13.63 -5.00
CA ASN A 210 10.84 14.04 -5.76
C ASN A 210 10.70 15.42 -6.39
N SER A 211 9.79 16.27 -5.89
CA SER A 211 9.64 17.62 -6.43
C SER A 211 10.93 18.42 -6.19
N GLU A 212 11.74 18.56 -7.24
CA GLU A 212 12.98 19.38 -7.25
C GLU A 212 12.69 20.85 -6.87
N ASN A 213 11.44 21.28 -7.02
CA ASN A 213 10.96 22.62 -6.73
C ASN A 213 10.14 22.65 -5.42
N TYR A 214 10.53 21.87 -4.41
CA TYR A 214 9.92 21.96 -3.09
C TYR A 214 9.98 23.40 -2.61
N ASN A 215 8.81 24.03 -2.48
CA ASN A 215 8.70 25.41 -2.07
C ASN A 215 8.14 25.44 -0.64
N PRO A 216 8.98 25.71 0.38
CA PRO A 216 8.55 25.71 1.78
C PRO A 216 7.50 26.81 2.07
N GLN A 217 7.43 27.85 1.23
CA GLN A 217 6.39 28.89 1.34
C GLN A 217 5.01 28.42 0.87
N ARG A 218 4.88 27.21 0.29
CA ARG A 218 3.59 26.64 -0.14
C ARG A 218 2.87 25.82 0.94
N LEU A 219 3.47 25.66 2.12
CA LEU A 219 2.83 25.03 3.28
C LEU A 219 1.72 25.86 3.95
N GLY A 220 1.43 27.06 3.44
CA GLY A 220 0.31 27.87 3.91
C GLY A 220 -0.73 27.99 2.81
N LEU A 221 -2.02 27.86 3.16
CA LEU A 221 -3.24 28.12 2.36
C LEU A 221 -2.98 28.31 0.85
N TYR A 222 -2.44 27.28 0.18
CA TYR A 222 -2.27 27.34 -1.25
C TYR A 222 -3.64 27.12 -1.87
N ARG A 223 -4.08 28.09 -2.66
CA ARG A 223 -5.36 28.01 -3.37
C ARG A 223 -5.18 27.02 -4.54
N ILE A 224 -5.62 25.78 -4.32
CA ILE A 224 -5.65 24.71 -5.31
C ILE A 224 -6.28 25.23 -6.61
N GLU A 225 -5.65 24.95 -7.76
CA GLU A 225 -6.25 25.19 -9.07
C GLU A 225 -7.37 24.17 -9.32
N THR A 226 -8.56 24.50 -8.80
CA THR A 226 -9.71 23.60 -8.69
C THR A 226 -10.16 22.99 -10.02
N ASN A 227 -9.98 23.67 -11.15
CA ASN A 227 -10.53 23.21 -12.42
C ASN A 227 -9.83 21.95 -12.96
N GLN A 228 -8.51 21.88 -12.83
CA GLN A 228 -7.75 20.72 -13.30
C GLN A 228 -7.92 19.53 -12.35
N LEU A 229 -7.90 19.77 -11.03
CA LEU A 229 -8.19 18.74 -10.04
C LEU A 229 -9.58 18.14 -10.27
N ASN A 230 -10.61 18.98 -10.41
CA ASN A 230 -11.98 18.52 -10.66
C ASN A 230 -12.09 17.69 -11.95
N SER A 231 -11.37 18.08 -13.02
CA SER A 231 -11.36 17.31 -14.27
C SER A 231 -10.74 15.92 -14.11
N MET A 232 -9.69 15.80 -13.28
CA MET A 232 -9.05 14.51 -13.00
C MET A 232 -9.92 13.65 -12.08
N GLU A 233 -10.53 14.26 -11.07
CA GLU A 233 -11.47 13.59 -10.15
C GLU A 233 -12.72 13.09 -10.86
N GLU A 234 -13.21 13.81 -11.88
CA GLU A 234 -14.35 13.38 -12.70
C GLU A 234 -14.08 12.02 -13.38
N SER A 235 -12.82 11.72 -13.72
CA SER A 235 -12.44 10.41 -14.29
C SER A 235 -12.49 9.24 -13.27
N LEU A 236 -12.51 9.56 -11.97
CA LEU A 236 -12.65 8.61 -10.87
C LEU A 236 -14.10 8.53 -10.36
N ARG A 237 -14.98 9.44 -10.81
CA ARG A 237 -16.33 9.62 -10.28
C ARG A 237 -17.21 8.38 -10.37
N SER A 238 -17.06 7.60 -11.43
CA SER A 238 -17.77 6.32 -11.57
C SER A 238 -17.45 5.36 -10.43
N ASP A 239 -16.17 5.33 -10.04
CA ASP A 239 -15.63 4.38 -9.07
C ASP A 239 -15.86 4.88 -7.64
N LEU A 240 -15.83 6.20 -7.43
CA LEU A 240 -16.16 6.83 -6.15
C LEU A 240 -17.64 6.64 -5.76
N ASN A 241 -18.55 6.70 -6.74
CA ASN A 241 -20.00 6.62 -6.53
C ASN A 241 -20.56 5.19 -6.53
N ILE A 242 -19.71 4.16 -6.50
CA ILE A 242 -20.16 2.78 -6.37
C ILE A 242 -20.94 2.65 -5.05
N SER A 243 -22.22 2.26 -5.15
CA SER A 243 -23.06 1.98 -3.99
C SER A 243 -22.58 0.69 -3.35
N VAL A 244 -21.95 0.79 -2.20
CA VAL A 244 -21.59 -0.36 -1.37
C VAL A 244 -22.79 -0.67 -0.47
N SER A 245 -23.16 -1.94 -0.34
CA SER A 245 -24.26 -2.35 0.52
C SER A 245 -23.75 -2.41 1.96
N ASP A 246 -24.41 -1.74 2.90
CA ASP A 246 -24.01 -1.60 4.31
C ASP A 246 -24.02 -2.94 5.09
N GLU A 247 -24.45 -4.04 4.47
CA GLU A 247 -24.55 -5.37 5.11
C GLU A 247 -23.19 -5.96 5.53
N ASP A 248 -22.06 -5.35 5.13
CA ASP A 248 -20.70 -5.76 5.44
C ASP A 248 -19.95 -4.80 6.42
N GLU A 249 -20.59 -3.74 6.95
CA GLU A 249 -19.92 -2.68 7.74
C GLU A 249 -19.87 -2.92 9.27
N ASP A 250 -20.48 -3.99 9.78
CA ASP A 250 -20.65 -4.20 11.23
C ASP A 250 -19.36 -4.57 12.01
N GLU A 251 -18.21 -4.74 11.33
CA GLU A 251 -16.94 -5.15 11.98
C GLU A 251 -15.81 -4.10 11.91
N GLU A 252 -16.03 -2.91 11.35
CA GLU A 252 -14.94 -1.94 11.10
C GLU A 252 -14.55 -1.09 12.32
N ASN A 253 -15.37 -1.05 13.38
CA ASN A 253 -15.18 -0.11 14.49
C ASN A 253 -14.56 -0.72 15.76
N ASP A 254 -14.40 -2.05 15.84
CA ASP A 254 -13.95 -2.72 17.08
C ASP A 254 -12.42 -2.84 17.20
N PHE A 255 -11.66 -2.75 16.11
CA PHE A 255 -10.21 -3.00 16.14
C PHE A 255 -9.37 -1.79 16.56
N ILE A 256 -9.89 -0.55 16.42
CA ILE A 256 -9.18 0.68 16.81
C ILE A 256 -9.28 0.98 18.31
N GLY A 257 -10.27 0.44 19.01
CA GLY A 257 -10.50 0.69 20.43
C GLY A 257 -9.54 -0.02 21.40
N GLU A 258 -8.76 -0.99 20.95
CA GLU A 258 -7.90 -1.79 21.83
C GLU A 258 -6.51 -1.19 22.07
N TRP A 259 -5.95 -0.44 21.11
CA TRP A 259 -4.64 0.21 21.27
C TRP A 259 -4.69 1.50 22.12
N GLU A 260 -5.85 2.13 22.27
CA GLU A 260 -6.05 3.33 23.11
C GLU A 260 -6.40 2.97 24.57
N LYS A 261 -6.80 1.72 24.85
CA LYS A 261 -7.03 1.21 26.21
C LYS A 261 -5.76 0.64 26.83
N VAL A 262 -4.66 1.39 26.81
CA VAL A 262 -3.59 1.12 27.78
C VAL A 262 -4.15 1.50 29.15
N HIS A 263 -4.53 0.51 29.96
CA HIS A 263 -4.82 0.73 31.36
C HIS A 263 -3.63 1.49 31.95
N SER A 264 -3.89 2.71 32.43
CA SER A 264 -2.91 3.48 33.19
C SER A 264 -2.42 2.59 34.31
N VAL A 265 -1.21 2.03 34.15
CA VAL A 265 -0.56 1.28 35.20
C VAL A 265 -0.31 2.30 36.29
N SER A 266 -1.11 2.27 37.35
CA SER A 266 -0.81 3.02 38.56
C SER A 266 0.58 2.55 38.99
N CYS A 267 1.58 3.40 38.78
CA CYS A 267 2.93 3.18 39.26
C CYS A 267 2.85 3.28 40.78
N GLU A 268 2.65 2.15 41.46
CA GLU A 268 2.81 2.10 42.90
C GLU A 268 4.30 2.28 43.20
N ASP A 269 4.59 3.37 43.93
CA ASP A 269 5.90 3.73 44.48
C ASP A 269 6.52 2.54 45.22
N THR A 270 7.27 1.72 44.48
CA THR A 270 8.06 0.65 45.05
C THR A 270 9.32 1.28 45.61
N GLN A 271 9.32 1.50 46.92
CA GLN A 271 10.46 1.97 47.70
C GLN A 271 11.71 1.15 47.33
N ILE A 272 12.74 1.84 46.85
CA ILE A 272 14.02 1.25 46.48
C ILE A 272 14.86 1.03 47.75
N PRO A 273 15.36 -0.19 48.03
CA PRO A 273 16.59 -0.35 48.78
C PRO A 273 17.73 -0.65 47.79
N SER A 274 18.75 0.19 47.85
CA SER A 274 19.98 0.10 47.07
C SER A 274 20.76 -1.19 47.36
N ARG A 275 21.46 -1.71 46.32
CA ARG A 275 22.88 -2.16 46.32
C ARG A 275 23.12 -3.55 45.68
N GLY A 276 23.79 -3.56 44.51
CA GLY A 276 24.91 -4.48 44.24
C GLY A 276 24.86 -5.44 43.04
N LEU A 277 25.68 -5.13 42.02
CA LEU A 277 26.39 -5.98 41.05
C LEU A 277 25.63 -6.85 40.00
N SER A 278 26.15 -6.73 38.77
CA SER A 278 25.72 -7.30 37.49
C SER A 278 25.71 -8.84 37.40
N ALA A 279 24.79 -9.41 36.62
CA ALA A 279 25.05 -10.14 35.35
C ALA A 279 23.81 -10.93 34.85
N THR A 280 23.49 -10.77 33.55
CA THR A 280 22.86 -11.72 32.59
C THR A 280 21.57 -12.46 33.00
N THR A 281 20.47 -12.44 32.25
CA THR A 281 20.26 -13.25 31.02
C THR A 281 18.89 -12.90 30.38
N ALA A 282 18.79 -13.12 29.07
CA ALA A 282 17.67 -12.87 28.16
C ALA A 282 16.28 -13.38 28.62
N VAL A 283 15.22 -12.65 28.21
CA VAL A 283 13.82 -13.08 28.33
C VAL A 283 13.34 -13.66 27.01
N GLN A 284 12.91 -14.91 27.12
CA GLN A 284 12.34 -15.78 26.10
C GLN A 284 10.84 -15.51 25.97
N TYR A 285 10.33 -15.44 24.74
CA TYR A 285 8.92 -15.27 24.42
C TYR A 285 8.16 -16.58 24.66
N ASN A 286 7.08 -16.54 25.45
CA ASN A 286 6.15 -17.66 25.59
C ASN A 286 4.79 -17.33 24.97
N THR A 287 4.44 -18.12 23.97
CA THR A 287 3.12 -18.26 23.34
C THR A 287 2.28 -19.25 24.15
N LEU A 288 1.03 -18.89 24.48
CA LEU A 288 0.06 -19.78 25.12
C LEU A 288 -0.98 -20.27 24.11
N PHE A 289 -0.86 -21.53 23.69
CA PHE A 289 -1.98 -22.35 23.22
C PHE A 289 -2.66 -22.97 24.44
N ARG A 290 -3.97 -22.78 24.60
CA ARG A 290 -4.78 -23.37 25.67
C ARG A 290 -5.59 -24.55 25.14
N GLN A 291 -5.12 -25.77 25.43
CA GLN A 291 -5.91 -27.00 25.35
C GLN A 291 -6.72 -27.17 26.65
N ASN A 292 -8.01 -27.48 26.52
CA ASN A 292 -8.86 -27.95 27.61
C ASN A 292 -9.00 -29.48 27.50
N THR A 293 -8.74 -30.19 28.60
CA THR A 293 -8.96 -31.64 28.77
C THR A 293 -9.81 -31.88 30.00
N HIS A 294 -10.85 -32.72 29.93
CA HIS A 294 -11.17 -33.74 30.95
C HIS A 294 -12.07 -34.86 30.36
N PRO A 295 -11.96 -36.11 30.85
CA PRO A 295 -12.47 -37.35 30.20
C PRO A 295 -13.82 -37.82 30.78
N PRO A 296 -14.46 -38.86 30.19
CA PRO A 296 -14.52 -40.13 30.92
C PRO A 296 -14.59 -41.43 30.08
N HIS A 297 -14.15 -42.52 30.75
CA HIS A 297 -14.57 -43.93 30.71
C HIS A 297 -14.67 -44.74 29.40
N ALA A 298 -13.94 -45.86 29.41
CA ALA A 298 -13.95 -46.94 28.42
C ALA A 298 -15.16 -47.88 28.59
N HIS A 299 -15.75 -48.29 27.46
CA HIS A 299 -16.38 -49.60 27.27
C HIS A 299 -16.14 -50.07 25.84
N ALA A 300 -15.62 -51.29 25.72
CA ALA A 300 -15.32 -51.95 24.47
C ALA A 300 -16.58 -52.55 23.83
N THR A 301 -16.71 -52.44 22.51
CA THR A 301 -17.36 -53.45 21.65
C THR A 301 -16.87 -53.30 20.22
N ALA A 302 -16.39 -54.41 19.65
CA ALA A 302 -15.92 -54.54 18.29
C ALA A 302 -17.08 -54.49 17.28
N SER A 303 -16.80 -53.98 16.07
CA SER A 303 -17.35 -54.52 14.81
C SER A 303 -16.50 -54.07 13.63
N ALA A 304 -16.17 -55.06 12.81
CA ALA A 304 -15.37 -54.98 11.59
C ALA A 304 -16.19 -54.43 10.40
N THR A 305 -15.53 -54.41 9.22
CA THR A 305 -15.99 -54.06 7.85
C THR A 305 -15.45 -52.67 7.45
N GLY A 306 -14.55 -52.48 6.49
CA GLY A 306 -14.19 -53.26 5.30
C GLY A 306 -14.40 -52.34 4.08
N GLY A 307 -13.33 -51.85 3.44
CA GLY A 307 -13.45 -50.97 2.27
C GLY A 307 -12.13 -50.40 1.77
N LEU A 308 -11.39 -51.22 1.02
CA LEU A 308 -10.26 -50.81 0.18
C LEU A 308 -10.79 -50.17 -1.10
N VAL A 309 -10.25 -49.03 -1.53
CA VAL A 309 -9.95 -48.81 -2.95
C VAL A 309 -8.71 -47.92 -3.10
N SER A 310 -7.85 -48.41 -3.97
CA SER A 310 -6.53 -47.93 -4.38
C SER A 310 -6.64 -47.25 -5.75
N SER A 311 -5.56 -46.55 -6.13
CA SER A 311 -5.14 -46.11 -7.49
C SER A 311 -5.38 -44.60 -7.78
N ALA A 312 -4.49 -43.82 -8.38
CA ALA A 312 -3.12 -44.03 -8.89
C ALA A 312 -2.40 -42.67 -8.92
N MET A 313 -1.11 -42.62 -8.54
CA MET A 313 -0.24 -41.47 -8.74
C MET A 313 0.55 -41.65 -10.05
N GLY A 314 0.34 -40.76 -11.01
CA GLY A 314 1.15 -40.68 -12.23
C GLY A 314 2.41 -39.88 -11.96
N ALA A 315 3.55 -40.56 -11.80
CA ALA A 315 4.86 -39.94 -11.80
C ALA A 315 5.35 -39.82 -13.25
N VAL A 316 5.65 -38.60 -13.71
CA VAL A 316 6.38 -38.38 -14.97
C VAL A 316 7.80 -37.96 -14.61
N THR A 317 8.73 -38.91 -14.65
CA THR A 317 10.17 -38.67 -14.48
C THR A 317 10.82 -38.34 -15.81
N SER A 318 11.61 -37.26 -15.79
CA SER A 318 12.78 -36.89 -16.61
C SER A 318 13.19 -37.75 -17.82
N TRP A 319 13.34 -37.07 -18.97
CA TRP A 319 14.11 -37.49 -20.13
C TRP A 319 15.43 -36.70 -20.23
N TRP A 320 16.56 -37.29 -19.86
CA TRP A 320 17.88 -36.83 -20.33
C TRP A 320 18.76 -38.06 -20.57
N LYS A 321 18.96 -38.38 -21.85
CA LYS A 321 19.99 -39.26 -22.43
C LYS A 321 20.30 -38.63 -23.79
N ALA A 322 21.52 -38.47 -24.27
CA ALA A 322 22.82 -38.87 -23.79
C ALA A 322 23.86 -38.02 -24.55
N LEU A 323 24.94 -37.61 -23.88
CA LEU A 323 26.21 -37.26 -24.50
C LEU A 323 27.25 -38.25 -23.95
N GLY A 324 27.93 -38.96 -24.83
CA GLY A 324 28.93 -39.94 -24.44
C GLY A 324 29.56 -40.70 -25.60
N LYS A 325 30.55 -40.03 -26.22
CA LYS A 325 31.56 -40.50 -27.19
C LYS A 325 31.19 -40.55 -28.67
#